data_AF-A0A2K8U997-F1
#
_entry.id   AF-A0A2K8U997-F1
#
_cell.length_a   1.000
_cell.length_b   1.000
_cell.length_c   1.000
_cell.angle_alpha   90.00
_cell.angle_beta   90.00
_cell.angle_gamma   90.00
#
_symmetry.space_group_name_H-M   'P 1'
#
loop_
_entity.id
_entity.type
_entity.pdbx_description
1 polymer ?
#
loop_
_entity_poly.entity_id
_entity_poly.type
_entity_poly.pdbx_seq_one_letter_code
_entity_poly.pdbx_strand_id
1 'polypeptide(L)'
;MLERARASLAVVEPAGHLLSIALDHCTIGQALAEPDGAAAGPDGEAREAGAALDLAIETMHRANGMDDLPKLYLARARHRRTRGDPSGARADLESAECLATPSGMRTYLAECALLAGQLDLDGAPAGTGAGPAAAPGTLDAIPRAAAHWTQADGLIRETGYQRREAELHLLEARLQHHQARPAQARAARARAESALRARGQWGLWPTLRQVAAELGLPAPDLDP
;
A
#
# COMPACT_ATOMS: atom_id res chain seq x y z
N MET A 1 5.45 5.01 17.43
CA MET A 1 6.05 3.84 16.73
C MET A 1 7.50 4.11 16.37
N LEU A 2 7.79 5.23 15.68
CA LEU A 2 9.14 5.63 15.28
C LEU A 2 10.18 5.62 16.41
N GLU A 3 9.91 6.35 17.51
CA GLU A 3 10.84 6.43 18.66
C GLU A 3 11.17 5.07 19.28
N ARG A 4 10.18 4.16 19.33
CA ARG A 4 10.39 2.81 19.83
C ARG A 4 11.30 2.00 18.91
N ALA A 5 11.13 2.12 17.59
CA ALA A 5 11.98 1.42 16.62
C ALA A 5 13.42 1.95 16.65
N ARG A 6 13.60 3.28 16.78
CA ARG A 6 14.93 3.88 16.96
C ARG A 6 15.61 3.42 18.26
N ALA A 7 14.86 3.37 19.36
CA ALA A 7 15.37 2.86 20.63
C ALA A 7 15.74 1.37 20.57
N SER A 8 14.93 0.55 19.91
CA SER A 8 15.23 -0.87 19.66
C SER A 8 16.51 -1.02 18.85
N LEU A 9 16.64 -0.28 17.74
CA LEU A 9 17.78 -0.31 16.84
C LEU A 9 19.10 -0.03 17.59
N ALA A 10 19.11 0.98 18.46
CA ALA A 10 20.28 1.33 19.28
C ALA A 10 20.72 0.21 20.23
N VAL A 11 19.81 -0.69 20.62
CA VAL A 11 20.11 -1.85 21.47
C VAL A 11 20.57 -3.05 20.63
N VAL A 12 19.96 -3.28 19.47
CA VAL A 12 20.23 -4.49 18.66
C VAL A 12 21.43 -4.35 17.72
N GLU A 13 21.79 -3.14 17.30
CA GLU A 13 22.95 -2.88 16.44
C GLU A 13 24.27 -3.42 17.03
N PRO A 14 24.64 -3.12 18.30
CA PRO A 14 25.87 -3.65 18.89
C PRO A 14 25.89 -5.18 19.00
N ALA A 15 24.72 -5.80 19.12
CA ALA A 15 24.56 -7.24 19.25
C ALA A 15 24.60 -7.98 17.88
N GLY A 16 24.54 -7.25 16.77
CA GLY A 16 24.62 -7.82 15.42
C GLY A 16 23.42 -8.69 15.01
N HIS A 17 22.26 -8.51 15.65
CA HIS A 17 21.04 -9.26 15.32
C HIS A 17 20.40 -8.74 14.03
N LEU A 18 20.93 -9.19 12.88
CA LEU A 18 20.58 -8.67 11.55
C LEU A 18 19.07 -8.68 11.25
N LEU A 19 18.34 -9.74 11.64
CA LEU A 19 16.90 -9.81 11.44
C LEU A 19 16.17 -8.69 12.18
N SER A 20 16.51 -8.47 13.46
CA SER A 20 15.90 -7.40 14.26
C SER A 20 16.22 -6.02 13.70
N ILE A 21 17.47 -5.79 13.29
CA ILE A 21 17.92 -4.55 12.64
C ILE A 21 17.10 -4.29 11.37
N ALA A 22 16.92 -5.29 10.51
CA ALA A 22 16.13 -5.17 9.29
C ALA A 22 14.65 -4.80 9.58
N LEU A 23 14.04 -5.43 10.57
CA LEU A 23 12.66 -5.16 10.98
C LEU A 23 12.48 -3.78 11.62
N ASP A 24 13.47 -3.31 12.38
CA ASP A 24 13.47 -1.97 12.97
C ASP A 24 13.59 -0.90 11.87
N HIS A 25 14.49 -1.07 10.90
CA HIS A 25 14.57 -0.18 9.73
C HIS A 25 13.28 -0.18 8.91
N CYS A 26 12.64 -1.34 8.70
CA CYS A 26 11.34 -1.41 8.04
C CYS A 26 10.28 -0.61 8.82
N THR A 27 10.26 -0.74 10.15
CA THR A 27 9.32 -0.02 11.02
C THR A 27 9.54 1.49 10.97
N ILE A 28 10.81 1.94 10.98
CA ILE A 28 11.18 3.36 10.81
C ILE A 28 10.68 3.87 9.46
N GLY A 29 11.00 3.16 8.38
CA GLY A 29 10.61 3.55 7.03
C GLY A 29 9.09 3.64 6.84
N GLN A 30 8.34 2.69 7.40
CA GLN A 30 6.87 2.74 7.38
C GLN A 30 6.32 3.92 8.19
N ALA A 31 6.85 4.16 9.39
CA ALA A 31 6.38 5.26 10.24
C ALA A 31 6.65 6.64 9.63
N LEU A 32 7.77 6.81 8.93
CA LEU A 32 8.10 8.04 8.21
C LEU A 32 7.33 8.19 6.89
N ALA A 33 6.84 7.10 6.31
CA ALA A 33 6.03 7.12 5.09
C ALA A 33 4.52 7.33 5.36
N GLU A 34 4.06 7.28 6.61
CA GLU A 34 2.65 7.41 6.95
C GLU A 34 2.13 8.86 6.79
N PRO A 35 0.97 9.05 6.13
CA PRO A 35 0.44 10.37 5.74
C PRO A 35 -0.13 11.25 6.87
N ASP A 36 -0.11 10.82 8.14
CA ASP A 36 -0.48 11.69 9.28
C ASP A 36 0.52 12.85 9.49
N GLY A 37 1.66 12.83 8.80
CA GLY A 37 2.42 14.03 8.45
C GLY A 37 1.72 14.78 7.31
N ALA A 38 0.68 15.54 7.64
CA ALA A 38 -0.08 16.36 6.71
C ALA A 38 0.84 17.14 5.75
N ALA A 39 0.62 16.95 4.44
CA ALA A 39 1.34 17.59 3.33
C ALA A 39 2.84 17.33 3.33
N ALA A 40 3.30 16.37 2.52
CA ALA A 40 4.70 16.18 2.17
C ALA A 40 5.62 16.52 3.36
N GLY A 41 5.73 15.61 4.34
CA GLY A 41 6.78 15.70 5.35
C GLY A 41 8.07 16.13 4.65
N PRO A 42 8.83 17.10 5.21
CA PRO A 42 9.90 17.80 4.51
C PRO A 42 10.72 16.80 3.71
N ASP A 43 11.15 17.10 2.48
CA ASP A 43 11.82 16.14 1.59
C ASP A 43 12.93 15.29 2.27
N GLY A 44 13.48 15.80 3.39
CA GLY A 44 14.15 15.05 4.46
C GLY A 44 13.51 13.71 4.87
N GLU A 45 12.31 13.72 5.47
CA GLU A 45 11.62 12.56 6.03
C GLU A 45 11.26 11.52 4.96
N ALA A 46 10.81 11.97 3.78
CA ALA A 46 10.53 11.06 2.67
C ALA A 46 11.80 10.33 2.19
N ARG A 47 12.94 11.04 2.11
CA ARG A 47 14.23 10.45 1.75
C ARG A 47 14.73 9.52 2.86
N GLU A 48 14.56 9.89 4.13
CA GLU A 48 14.90 9.04 5.27
C GLU A 48 14.05 7.76 5.27
N ALA A 49 12.76 7.85 4.97
CA ALA A 49 11.88 6.71 4.84
C ALA A 49 12.37 5.72 3.76
N GLY A 50 12.69 6.24 2.57
CA GLY A 50 13.25 5.44 1.48
C GLY A 50 14.57 4.78 1.85
N ALA A 51 15.50 5.54 2.44
CA ALA A 51 16.79 5.01 2.89
C ALA A 51 16.65 3.92 3.97
N ALA A 52 15.73 4.10 4.92
CA ALA A 52 15.44 3.08 5.93
C ALA A 52 14.85 1.81 5.30
N LEU A 53 13.95 1.93 4.32
CA LEU A 53 13.38 0.78 3.61
C LEU A 53 14.42 0.03 2.76
N ASP A 54 15.35 0.76 2.13
CA ASP A 54 16.45 0.15 1.40
C ASP A 54 17.39 -0.63 2.34
N LEU A 55 17.77 -0.02 3.47
CA LEU A 55 18.61 -0.66 4.47
C LEU A 55 17.92 -1.87 5.13
N ALA A 56 16.59 -1.82 5.31
CA ALA A 56 15.81 -2.97 5.76
C ALA A 56 15.96 -4.16 4.82
N ILE A 57 15.80 -3.95 3.50
CA ILE A 57 15.90 -5.01 2.49
C ILE A 57 17.32 -5.55 2.40
N GLU A 58 18.33 -4.67 2.36
CA GLU A 58 19.74 -5.08 2.33
C GLU A 58 20.10 -5.93 3.56
N THR A 59 19.71 -5.47 4.75
CA THR A 59 20.00 -6.18 6.00
C THR A 59 19.25 -7.50 6.07
N MET A 60 18.01 -7.57 5.56
CA MET A 60 17.23 -8.81 5.51
C MET A 60 17.89 -9.86 4.61
N HIS A 61 18.43 -9.44 3.45
CA HIS A 61 19.22 -10.33 2.59
C HIS A 61 20.45 -10.86 3.32
N ARG A 62 21.17 -10.01 4.05
CA ARG A 62 22.32 -10.43 4.87
C ARG A 62 21.93 -11.37 6.01
N ALA A 63 20.72 -11.22 6.55
CA ALA A 63 20.15 -12.10 7.56
C ALA A 63 19.64 -13.44 6.99
N ASN A 64 19.59 -13.59 5.65
CA ASN A 64 18.95 -14.72 4.96
C ASN A 64 17.48 -14.93 5.38
N GLY A 65 16.78 -13.85 5.76
CA GLY A 65 15.41 -13.87 6.27
C GLY A 65 14.37 -13.82 5.17
N MET A 66 14.25 -14.89 4.39
CA MET A 66 13.43 -14.90 3.17
C MET A 66 11.92 -14.75 3.42
N ASP A 67 11.43 -15.18 4.58
CA ASP A 67 9.99 -15.19 4.89
C ASP A 67 9.40 -13.79 5.13
N ASP A 68 10.23 -12.84 5.55
CA ASP A 68 9.84 -11.45 5.80
C ASP A 68 10.12 -10.52 4.62
N LEU A 69 10.92 -10.93 3.64
CA LEU A 69 11.26 -10.10 2.47
C LEU A 69 10.03 -9.59 1.69
N PRO A 70 8.96 -10.39 1.44
CA PRO A 70 7.77 -9.87 0.76
C PRO A 70 7.16 -8.65 1.46
N LYS A 71 7.13 -8.66 2.79
CA LYS A 71 6.63 -7.53 3.60
C LYS A 71 7.47 -6.27 3.39
N LEU A 72 8.79 -6.41 3.37
CA LEU A 72 9.72 -5.29 3.17
C LEU A 72 9.58 -4.69 1.77
N TYR A 73 9.50 -5.53 0.74
CA TYR A 73 9.23 -5.07 -0.63
C TYR A 73 7.87 -4.38 -0.74
N LEU A 74 6.82 -4.94 -0.13
CA LEU A 74 5.49 -4.31 -0.11
C LEU A 74 5.49 -2.95 0.61
N ALA A 75 6.28 -2.80 1.68
CA ALA A 75 6.44 -1.50 2.36
C ALA A 75 7.12 -0.47 1.46
N ARG A 76 8.20 -0.87 0.77
CA ARG A 76 8.91 0.01 -0.18
C ARG A 76 8.09 0.34 -1.42
N ALA A 77 7.34 -0.62 -1.94
CA ALA A 77 6.42 -0.42 -3.05
C ALA A 77 5.34 0.63 -2.72
N ARG A 78 4.76 0.58 -1.52
CA ARG A 78 3.79 1.58 -1.04
C ARG A 78 4.42 2.97 -0.94
N HIS A 79 5.63 3.07 -0.40
CA HIS A 79 6.36 4.34 -0.33
C HIS A 79 6.67 4.90 -1.74
N ARG A 80 7.17 4.07 -2.65
CA ARG A 80 7.45 4.49 -4.04
C ARG A 80 6.19 4.96 -4.77
N ARG A 81 5.06 4.26 -4.56
CA ARG A 81 3.75 4.67 -5.06
C ARG A 81 3.37 6.08 -4.59
N THR A 82 3.47 6.37 -3.29
CA THR A 82 3.12 7.71 -2.77
C THR A 82 4.07 8.81 -3.20
N ARG A 83 5.31 8.45 -3.58
CA ARG A 83 6.31 9.36 -4.16
C ARG A 83 6.19 9.54 -5.67
N GLY A 84 5.24 8.89 -6.33
CA GLY A 84 5.06 8.98 -7.78
C GLY A 84 6.13 8.22 -8.58
N ASP A 85 6.71 7.16 -8.02
CA ASP A 85 7.57 6.19 -8.71
C ASP A 85 6.81 4.87 -8.96
N PRO A 86 5.91 4.82 -9.96
CA PRO A 86 5.14 3.62 -10.25
C PRO A 86 6.03 2.49 -10.81
N SER A 87 7.14 2.81 -11.48
CA SER A 87 8.10 1.83 -11.99
C SER A 87 8.79 1.07 -10.87
N GLY A 88 9.37 1.78 -9.89
CA GLY A 88 10.03 1.15 -8.77
C GLY A 88 9.03 0.45 -7.84
N ALA A 89 7.79 0.94 -7.73
CA ALA A 89 6.74 0.24 -7.01
C ALA A 89 6.36 -1.10 -7.67
N ARG A 90 6.27 -1.14 -9.00
CA ARG A 90 6.03 -2.39 -9.76
C ARG A 90 7.18 -3.38 -9.62
N ALA A 91 8.43 -2.92 -9.67
CA ALA A 91 9.60 -3.79 -9.48
C ALA A 91 9.65 -4.44 -8.08
N ASP A 92 9.27 -3.68 -7.05
CA ASP A 92 9.16 -4.21 -5.69
C ASP A 92 8.00 -5.22 -5.57
N LEU A 93 6.87 -4.98 -6.24
CA LEU A 93 5.76 -5.93 -6.29
C LEU A 93 6.17 -7.25 -6.96
N GLU A 94 6.83 -7.18 -8.11
CA GLU A 94 7.34 -8.37 -8.79
C GLU A 94 8.29 -9.16 -7.89
N SER A 95 9.16 -8.47 -7.15
CA SER A 95 10.06 -9.10 -6.17
C SER A 95 9.29 -9.79 -5.04
N ALA A 96 8.25 -9.15 -4.49
CA ALA A 96 7.40 -9.74 -3.46
C ALA A 96 6.61 -10.96 -3.97
N GLU A 97 6.05 -10.88 -5.18
CA GLU A 97 5.32 -11.98 -5.81
C GLU A 97 6.23 -13.18 -6.15
N CYS A 98 7.43 -12.91 -6.64
CA CYS A 98 8.44 -13.93 -6.95
C CYS A 98 8.78 -14.78 -5.72
N LEU A 99 8.81 -14.16 -4.54
CA LEU A 99 9.04 -14.83 -3.27
C LEU A 99 7.78 -15.51 -2.71
N ALA A 100 6.64 -14.83 -2.75
CA ALA A 100 5.41 -15.29 -2.12
C ALA A 100 4.75 -16.46 -2.87
N THR A 101 4.86 -16.49 -4.20
CA THR A 101 4.21 -17.49 -5.06
C THR A 101 4.69 -18.92 -4.81
N PRO A 102 6.00 -19.25 -4.92
CA PRO A 102 6.47 -20.61 -4.69
C PRO A 102 6.29 -21.08 -3.24
N SER A 103 6.28 -20.15 -2.29
CA SER A 103 6.18 -20.44 -0.86
C SER A 103 4.73 -20.48 -0.34
N GLY A 104 3.73 -20.31 -1.21
CA GLY A 104 2.32 -20.35 -0.82
C GLY A 104 1.91 -19.26 0.17
N MET A 105 2.58 -18.11 0.19
CA MET A 105 2.34 -17.02 1.14
C MET A 105 1.13 -16.17 0.70
N ARG A 106 -0.07 -16.77 0.75
CA ARG A 106 -1.31 -16.23 0.17
C ARG A 106 -1.70 -14.84 0.70
N THR A 107 -1.40 -14.54 1.95
CA THR A 107 -1.67 -13.21 2.54
C THR A 107 -0.82 -12.11 1.89
N TYR A 108 0.44 -12.38 1.55
CA TYR A 108 1.28 -11.44 0.80
C TYR A 108 0.80 -11.30 -0.64
N LEU A 109 0.38 -12.40 -1.29
CA LEU A 109 -0.22 -12.32 -2.63
C LEU A 109 -1.49 -11.45 -2.66
N ALA A 110 -2.30 -11.48 -1.60
CA ALA A 110 -3.46 -10.59 -1.48
C ALA A 110 -3.03 -9.13 -1.42
N GLU A 111 -1.99 -8.82 -0.65
CA GLU A 111 -1.43 -7.45 -0.57
C GLU A 111 -0.79 -6.99 -1.88
N CYS A 112 -0.10 -7.89 -2.60
CA CYS A 112 0.43 -7.61 -3.93
C CYS A 112 -0.70 -7.24 -4.90
N ALA A 113 -1.75 -8.06 -4.96
CA ALA A 113 -2.91 -7.81 -5.82
C ALA A 113 -3.60 -6.48 -5.46
N LEU A 114 -3.79 -6.19 -4.17
CA LEU A 114 -4.34 -4.90 -3.74
C LEU A 114 -3.50 -3.73 -4.25
N LEU A 115 -2.18 -3.74 -4.03
CA LEU A 115 -1.31 -2.64 -4.41
C LEU A 115 -1.14 -2.52 -5.93
N ALA A 116 -1.10 -3.64 -6.66
CA ALA A 116 -1.07 -3.66 -8.12
C ALA A 116 -2.33 -3.01 -8.71
N GLY A 117 -3.50 -3.32 -8.18
CA GLY A 117 -4.75 -2.68 -8.57
C GLY A 117 -4.75 -1.17 -8.32
N GLN A 118 -4.19 -0.73 -7.18
CA GLN A 118 -4.04 0.71 -6.89
C GLN A 118 -3.10 1.40 -7.89
N LEU A 119 -1.96 0.78 -8.23
CA LEU A 119 -1.00 1.31 -9.21
C LEU A 119 -1.57 1.38 -10.62
N ASP A 120 -2.41 0.42 -11.02
CA ASP A 120 -3.09 0.50 -12.31
C ASP A 120 -4.06 1.69 -12.35
N LEU A 121 -4.81 1.95 -11.28
CA LEU A 121 -5.74 3.08 -11.22
C LEU A 121 -5.04 4.44 -11.08
N ASP A 122 -3.88 4.51 -10.43
CA ASP A 122 -3.11 5.77 -10.32
C ASP A 122 -2.70 6.33 -11.68
N GLY A 123 -2.49 5.46 -12.68
CA GLY A 123 -2.19 5.86 -14.06
C GLY A 123 -3.42 6.02 -14.94
N ALA A 124 -4.61 5.62 -14.49
CA ALA A 124 -5.82 5.64 -15.31
C ALA A 124 -6.37 7.06 -15.44
N PRO A 125 -6.84 7.49 -16.63
CA PRO A 125 -7.51 8.77 -16.76
C PRO A 125 -8.76 8.79 -15.88
N ALA A 126 -8.91 9.86 -15.11
CA ALA A 126 -10.13 10.10 -14.34
C ALA A 126 -11.32 10.19 -15.31
N GLY A 127 -12.42 9.50 -14.99
CA GLY A 127 -13.61 9.52 -15.81
C GLY A 127 -14.11 10.96 -15.99
N THR A 128 -14.26 11.37 -17.26
CA THR A 128 -14.72 12.68 -17.79
C THR A 128 -13.64 13.75 -18.00
N GLY A 129 -13.14 13.84 -19.24
CA GLY A 129 -12.44 15.02 -19.75
C GLY A 129 -11.33 14.68 -20.71
N ALA A 130 -11.46 15.11 -21.97
CA ALA A 130 -10.41 15.06 -22.98
C ALA A 130 -9.17 15.86 -22.51
N GLY A 131 -8.21 15.17 -21.90
CA GLY A 131 -6.86 15.65 -21.60
C GLY A 131 -5.82 14.95 -22.48
N PRO A 132 -4.61 15.51 -22.62
CA PRO A 132 -3.67 15.15 -23.67
C PRO A 132 -3.27 13.67 -23.60
N ALA A 133 -3.15 13.08 -24.79
CA ALA A 133 -2.90 11.67 -25.11
C ALA A 133 -2.42 10.80 -23.95
N ALA A 134 -3.29 9.87 -23.54
CA ALA A 134 -3.00 8.86 -22.54
C ALA A 134 -1.75 8.06 -22.96
N ALA A 135 -0.79 7.89 -22.04
CA ALA A 135 0.44 7.14 -22.31
C ALA A 135 0.12 5.71 -22.74
N PRO A 136 0.84 5.11 -23.70
CA PRO A 136 0.60 3.73 -24.14
C PRO A 136 0.60 2.77 -22.94
N GLY A 137 -0.50 2.04 -22.74
CA GLY A 137 -0.74 1.15 -21.57
C GLY A 137 -1.85 1.58 -20.61
N THR A 138 -2.40 2.79 -20.77
CA THR A 138 -3.53 3.32 -19.96
C THR A 138 -4.90 2.75 -20.35
N LEU A 139 -5.10 2.35 -21.60
CA LEU A 139 -6.39 1.81 -22.08
C LEU A 139 -6.80 0.51 -21.34
N ASP A 140 -5.82 -0.27 -20.89
CA ASP A 140 -6.04 -1.54 -20.18
C ASP A 140 -5.95 -1.42 -18.65
N ALA A 141 -5.78 -0.22 -18.11
CA ALA A 141 -5.60 -0.02 -16.66
C ALA A 141 -6.83 -0.47 -15.85
N ILE A 142 -8.03 -0.11 -16.30
CA ILE A 142 -9.28 -0.45 -15.59
C ILE A 142 -9.54 -1.97 -15.59
N PRO A 143 -9.44 -2.70 -16.73
CA PRO A 143 -9.51 -4.16 -16.73
C PRO A 143 -8.46 -4.85 -15.84
N ARG A 144 -7.19 -4.38 -15.87
CA ARG A 144 -6.15 -4.95 -14.99
C ARG A 144 -6.45 -4.71 -13.51
N ALA A 145 -6.86 -3.49 -13.14
CA ALA A 145 -7.27 -3.20 -11.78
C ALA A 145 -8.46 -4.07 -11.31
N ALA A 146 -9.42 -4.36 -12.20
CA ALA A 146 -10.52 -5.27 -11.91
C ALA A 146 -10.05 -6.72 -11.70
N ALA A 147 -9.09 -7.18 -12.50
CA ALA A 147 -8.49 -8.51 -12.33
C ALA A 147 -7.75 -8.61 -10.98
N HIS A 148 -6.95 -7.60 -10.64
CA HIS A 148 -6.26 -7.50 -9.36
C HIS A 148 -7.23 -7.43 -8.16
N TRP A 149 -8.32 -6.67 -8.28
CA TRP A 149 -9.37 -6.66 -7.25
C TRP A 149 -9.99 -8.06 -7.06
N THR A 150 -10.30 -8.75 -8.16
CA THR A 150 -10.88 -10.11 -8.11
C THR A 150 -9.92 -11.10 -7.45
N GLN A 151 -8.63 -11.03 -7.78
CA GLN A 151 -7.59 -11.84 -7.17
C GLN A 151 -7.47 -11.55 -5.66
N ALA A 152 -7.45 -10.28 -5.27
CA ALA A 152 -7.39 -9.88 -3.87
C ALA A 152 -8.61 -10.36 -3.07
N ASP A 153 -9.82 -10.19 -3.60
CA ASP A 153 -11.06 -10.68 -2.97
C ASP A 153 -11.02 -12.20 -2.76
N GLY A 154 -10.64 -12.95 -3.79
CA GLY A 154 -10.50 -14.40 -3.71
C GLY A 154 -9.52 -14.84 -2.62
N LEU A 155 -8.32 -14.24 -2.59
CA LEU A 155 -7.29 -14.56 -1.61
C LEU A 155 -7.70 -14.18 -0.18
N ILE A 156 -8.32 -13.00 0.01
CA ILE A 156 -8.80 -12.54 1.32
C ILE A 156 -9.87 -13.50 1.87
N ARG A 157 -10.82 -13.91 1.02
CA ARG A 157 -11.89 -14.85 1.40
C ARG A 157 -11.35 -16.22 1.76
N GLU A 158 -10.43 -16.75 0.96
CA GLU A 158 -9.85 -18.07 1.18
C GLU A 158 -9.00 -18.14 2.45
N THR A 159 -8.21 -17.09 2.71
CA THR A 159 -7.32 -17.05 3.87
C THR A 159 -8.00 -16.55 5.15
N GLY A 160 -9.22 -16.00 5.04
CA GLY A 160 -9.86 -15.29 6.13
C GLY A 160 -9.13 -14.01 6.54
N TYR A 161 -8.33 -13.41 5.65
CA TYR A 161 -7.48 -12.24 5.94
C TYR A 161 -8.26 -10.93 5.98
N GLN A 162 -9.25 -10.87 6.87
CA GLN A 162 -10.21 -9.77 6.99
C GLN A 162 -9.57 -8.42 7.34
N ARG A 163 -8.33 -8.41 7.82
CA ARG A 163 -7.56 -7.18 8.07
C ARG A 163 -7.43 -6.32 6.81
N ARG A 164 -7.54 -6.89 5.61
CA ARG A 164 -7.41 -6.17 4.34
C ARG A 164 -8.74 -5.82 3.66
N GLU A 165 -9.89 -6.12 4.27
CA GLU A 165 -11.21 -5.82 3.70
C GLU A 165 -11.41 -4.32 3.43
N ALA A 166 -10.94 -3.45 4.32
CA ALA A 166 -11.05 -2.01 4.12
C ALA A 166 -10.30 -1.55 2.87
N GLU A 167 -9.08 -2.05 2.66
CA GLU A 167 -8.29 -1.74 1.46
C GLU A 167 -8.92 -2.30 0.19
N LEU A 168 -9.52 -3.49 0.26
CA LEU A 168 -10.28 -4.08 -0.83
C LEU A 168 -11.47 -3.20 -1.24
N HIS A 169 -12.23 -2.69 -0.26
CA HIS A 169 -13.35 -1.77 -0.53
C HIS A 169 -12.89 -0.39 -1.01
N LEU A 170 -11.72 0.10 -0.57
CA LEU A 170 -11.13 1.32 -1.12
C LEU A 170 -10.74 1.12 -2.60
N LEU A 171 -10.11 -0.01 -2.94
CA LEU A 171 -9.81 -0.37 -4.34
C LEU A 171 -11.10 -0.48 -5.16
N GLU A 172 -12.12 -1.14 -4.63
CA GLU A 172 -13.44 -1.25 -5.26
C GLU A 172 -14.05 0.13 -5.53
N ALA A 173 -14.01 1.03 -4.56
CA ALA A 173 -14.57 2.37 -4.71
C ALA A 173 -13.91 3.15 -5.88
N ARG A 174 -12.57 3.13 -5.94
CA ARG A 174 -11.82 3.73 -7.06
C ARG A 174 -12.15 3.05 -8.39
N LEU A 175 -12.19 1.72 -8.42
CA LEU A 175 -12.52 0.97 -9.63
C LEU A 175 -13.90 1.35 -10.17
N GLN A 176 -14.92 1.40 -9.31
CA GLN A 176 -16.28 1.78 -9.70
C GLN A 176 -16.35 3.25 -10.17
N HIS A 177 -15.54 4.13 -9.59
CA HIS A 177 -15.42 5.52 -10.04
C HIS A 177 -14.89 5.60 -11.49
N HIS A 178 -13.76 4.94 -11.78
CA HIS A 178 -13.21 4.89 -13.14
C HIS A 178 -14.13 4.18 -14.15
N GLN A 179 -15.01 3.28 -13.70
CA GLN A 179 -16.04 2.65 -14.52
C GLN A 179 -17.31 3.51 -14.69
N ALA A 180 -17.30 4.77 -14.26
CA ALA A 180 -18.45 5.68 -14.29
C ALA A 180 -19.69 5.15 -13.54
N ARG A 181 -19.49 4.45 -12.41
CA ARG A 181 -20.55 3.89 -11.54
C ARG A 181 -20.56 4.59 -10.16
N PRO A 182 -20.93 5.88 -10.08
CA PRO A 182 -20.77 6.68 -8.87
C PRO A 182 -21.59 6.16 -7.67
N ALA A 183 -22.76 5.56 -7.88
CA ALA A 183 -23.55 4.98 -6.80
C ALA A 183 -22.85 3.78 -6.15
N GLN A 184 -22.25 2.91 -6.97
CA GLN A 184 -21.50 1.74 -6.49
C GLN A 184 -20.19 2.18 -5.81
N ALA A 185 -19.53 3.19 -6.36
CA ALA A 185 -18.33 3.78 -5.77
C ALA A 185 -18.59 4.34 -4.36
N ARG A 186 -19.69 5.08 -4.17
CA ARG A 186 -20.12 5.57 -2.85
C ARG A 186 -20.42 4.43 -1.87
N ALA A 187 -21.13 3.40 -2.32
CA ALA A 187 -21.46 2.24 -1.48
C ALA A 187 -20.20 1.48 -1.04
N ALA A 188 -19.24 1.29 -1.94
CA ALA A 188 -17.95 0.66 -1.63
C ALA A 188 -17.14 1.50 -0.63
N ARG A 189 -17.06 2.82 -0.83
CA ARG A 189 -16.38 3.73 0.11
C ARG A 189 -17.04 3.71 1.50
N ALA A 190 -18.36 3.64 1.58
CA ALA A 190 -19.07 3.52 2.87
C ALA A 190 -18.74 2.18 3.58
N ARG A 191 -18.65 1.06 2.84
CA ARG A 191 -18.19 -0.22 3.40
C ARG A 191 -16.75 -0.15 3.89
N ALA A 192 -15.85 0.50 3.14
CA ALA A 192 -14.48 0.72 3.58
C ALA A 192 -14.42 1.47 4.91
N GLU A 193 -15.15 2.59 5.01
CA GLU A 193 -15.21 3.39 6.24
C GLU A 193 -15.76 2.59 7.43
N SER A 194 -16.85 1.85 7.24
CA SER A 194 -17.40 0.96 8.27
C SER A 194 -16.38 -0.10 8.72
N ALA A 195 -15.65 -0.71 7.79
CA ALA A 195 -14.65 -1.73 8.09
C ALA A 195 -13.45 -1.14 8.86
N LEU A 196 -13.02 0.07 8.51
CA LEU A 196 -11.95 0.79 9.20
C LEU A 196 -12.31 1.08 10.66
N ARG A 197 -13.50 1.66 10.88
CA ARG A 197 -13.99 1.98 12.23
C ARG A 197 -14.14 0.72 13.08
N ALA A 198 -14.76 -0.32 12.55
CA ALA A 198 -14.97 -1.58 13.27
C ALA A 198 -13.67 -2.26 13.71
N ARG A 199 -12.56 -2.01 13.02
CA ARG A 199 -11.26 -2.65 13.27
C ARG A 199 -10.19 -1.72 13.84
N GLY A 200 -10.52 -0.45 14.08
CA GLY A 200 -9.56 0.56 14.57
C GLY A 200 -8.37 0.76 13.62
N GLN A 201 -8.58 0.65 12.31
CA GLN A 201 -7.51 0.74 11.30
C GLN A 201 -7.22 2.18 10.87
N TRP A 202 -6.94 3.04 11.86
CA TRP A 202 -6.82 4.48 11.64
C TRP A 202 -5.69 4.88 10.69
N GLY A 203 -4.64 4.07 10.54
CA GLY A 203 -3.56 4.31 9.57
C GLY A 203 -4.01 4.33 8.10
N LEU A 204 -5.21 3.84 7.78
CA LEU A 204 -5.80 3.92 6.42
C LEU A 204 -6.74 5.11 6.24
N TRP A 205 -6.93 5.93 7.28
CA TRP A 205 -7.79 7.10 7.22
C TRP A 205 -7.38 8.11 6.15
N PRO A 206 -6.09 8.43 5.97
CA PRO A 206 -5.69 9.35 4.92
C PRO A 206 -5.99 8.79 3.51
N THR A 207 -5.88 7.48 3.31
CA THR A 207 -6.28 6.82 2.05
C THR A 207 -7.80 6.94 1.83
N LEU A 208 -8.62 6.77 2.87
CA LEU A 208 -10.07 6.99 2.78
C LEU A 208 -10.39 8.44 2.39
N ARG A 209 -9.69 9.43 2.95
CA ARG A 209 -9.83 10.86 2.58
C ARG A 209 -9.42 11.12 1.14
N GLN A 210 -8.31 10.52 0.69
CA GLN A 210 -7.86 10.60 -0.70
C GLN A 210 -8.93 10.06 -1.66
N VAL A 211 -9.47 8.88 -1.37
CA VAL A 211 -10.52 8.26 -2.18
C VAL A 211 -11.81 9.10 -2.15
N ALA A 212 -12.18 9.67 -1.00
CA ALA A 212 -13.31 10.60 -0.92
C ALA A 212 -13.12 11.83 -1.82
N ALA A 213 -11.91 12.41 -1.83
CA ALA A 213 -11.58 13.54 -2.70
C ALA A 213 -11.63 13.16 -4.18
N GLU A 214 -11.08 11.99 -4.55
CA GLU A 214 -11.16 11.44 -5.92
C GLU A 214 -12.62 11.29 -6.38
N LEU A 215 -13.50 10.84 -5.49
CA LEU A 215 -14.93 10.64 -5.75
C LEU A 215 -15.76 11.95 -5.76
N GLY A 216 -15.16 13.10 -5.42
CA GLY A 216 -15.89 14.36 -5.22
C GLY A 216 -16.85 14.34 -4.04
N LEU A 217 -16.52 13.59 -2.98
CA LEU A 217 -17.31 13.43 -1.77
C LEU A 217 -16.72 14.22 -0.60
N PRO A 218 -17.53 14.57 0.42
CA PRO A 218 -16.99 15.15 1.64
C PRO A 218 -16.00 14.19 2.31
N ALA A 219 -14.93 14.78 2.86
CA ALA A 219 -13.97 14.04 3.67
C ALA A 219 -14.71 13.44 4.88
N PRO A 220 -14.42 12.19 5.25
CA PRO A 220 -14.97 11.59 6.47
C PRO A 220 -14.46 12.33 7.71
N ASP A 221 -15.35 12.50 8.70
CA ASP A 221 -15.00 13.04 10.01
C ASP A 221 -14.28 11.99 10.84
N LEU A 222 -13.11 12.37 11.36
CA LEU A 222 -12.36 11.57 12.31
C LEU A 222 -13.01 11.76 13.69
N ASP A 223 -14.08 11.04 13.95
CA ASP A 223 -14.64 10.92 15.30
C ASP A 223 -13.84 9.84 16.06
N PRO A 224 -12.97 10.22 17.02
CA PRO A 224 -12.17 9.28 17.80
C PRO A 224 -12.98 8.47 18.81
#